data_AF-A0A7Y3XI64-F1
#
_entry.id   AF-A0A7Y3XI64-F1
#
_cell.length_a   1.000
_cell.length_b   1.000
_cell.length_c   1.000
_cell.angle_alpha   90.00
_cell.angle_beta   90.00
_cell.angle_gamma   90.00
#
_symmetry.space_group_name_H-M   'P 1'
#
loop_
_entity.id
_entity.type
_entity.pdbx_description
1 polymer ?
#
loop_
_entity_poly.entity_id
_entity_poly.type
_entity_poly.pdbx_seq_one_letter_code
_entity_poly.pdbx_strand_id
1 'polypeptide(L)'
;MASRPAAVVVVPSTRKPRKQTEPHRLLRERAAGVLLHVTSLSGGHGIGDLGLGAHRFVDWLHAAGLRFWQMLPIGPVGKGNSPYSARSAFAGEPLLISLDGLVDEGWLKRSEIRRSKGLDPTRVRYPAVQAYKSARFLLAFERFAAAGGQKRKTYRSFTDTHQHWLPGWCSYAAGADGTTADYHEFLQYVFDRQWTALRKYARKQEVSLIGDLPIFVSPESADVQSNPELFRLDRQTGKPTVVTGVPPDCFSKDGQWWEHPHYAWKRHVESRFEWWARRVQLLLARFDVLRIDHFVGFSHLYEIPGNAKTARKGRWRRTPGRELLAELRRRFGTLPFIAEDLGNVTKAVNELRMDFGFPGMRILQNAFGGTGDSQDRPHHHPADCVVYTGTHDNDTCEGWWCSLDQSSRDRVCAYGGGAVGRGTISEAMVRLCMTSPANLAIVPMQDVLGLGRAARMNRPGVTSARNWSWRLARGEASKRAAKEMRKVVEVSGRSG
;
A
#
# COMPACT_ATOMS: atom_id res chain seq x y z
N MET A 1 66.47 22.07 10.13
CA MET A 1 65.20 22.55 10.71
C MET A 1 64.06 21.76 10.10
N ALA A 2 63.55 20.75 10.79
CA ALA A 2 62.41 19.95 10.35
C ALA A 2 61.20 20.30 11.23
N SER A 3 60.13 20.80 10.62
CA SER A 3 58.90 21.17 11.33
C SER A 3 58.08 19.92 11.67
N ARG A 4 57.69 19.80 12.95
CA ARG A 4 56.74 18.78 13.41
C ARG A 4 55.32 19.14 12.95
N PRO A 5 54.48 18.19 12.52
CA PRO A 5 53.07 18.46 12.25
C PRO A 5 52.30 18.62 13.57
N ALA A 6 51.42 19.62 13.61
CA ALA A 6 50.56 19.92 14.75
C ALA A 6 49.55 18.78 14.98
N ALA A 7 49.42 18.35 16.23
CA ALA A 7 48.43 17.37 16.66
C ALA A 7 47.01 17.93 16.48
N VAL A 8 46.17 17.21 15.71
CA VAL A 8 44.74 17.50 15.62
C VAL A 8 44.08 17.08 16.93
N VAL A 9 43.72 18.06 17.76
CA VAL A 9 42.90 17.85 18.95
C VAL A 9 41.48 17.53 18.48
N VAL A 10 41.12 16.24 18.53
CA VAL A 10 39.73 15.79 18.34
C VAL A 10 38.95 16.24 19.57
N VAL A 11 38.16 17.30 19.42
CA VAL A 11 37.18 17.73 20.44
C VAL A 11 36.05 16.67 20.46
N PRO A 12 35.80 15.97 21.58
CA PRO A 12 34.70 15.02 21.67
C PRO A 12 33.37 15.75 21.47
N SER A 13 32.54 15.24 20.56
CA SER A 13 31.16 15.71 20.39
C SER A 13 30.39 15.54 21.71
N THR A 14 30.03 16.65 22.34
CA THR A 14 29.27 16.70 23.62
C THR A 14 27.79 16.41 23.45
N ARG A 15 27.33 15.98 22.27
CA ARG A 15 25.95 15.53 22.08
C ARG A 15 25.80 14.13 22.66
N LYS A 16 25.11 14.01 23.80
CA LYS A 16 24.56 12.73 24.28
C LYS A 16 23.94 11.98 23.09
N PRO A 17 24.23 10.68 22.90
CA PRO A 17 23.58 9.91 21.85
C PRO A 17 22.07 10.05 22.03
N ARG A 18 21.38 10.55 20.99
CA ARG A 18 19.92 10.62 21.01
C ARG A 18 19.40 9.20 21.24
N LYS A 19 18.65 8.98 22.31
CA LYS A 19 17.95 7.72 22.54
C LYS A 19 17.04 7.49 21.34
N GLN A 20 17.36 6.49 20.52
CA GLN A 20 16.62 6.19 19.30
C GLN A 20 15.17 5.88 19.68
N THR A 21 14.21 6.43 18.93
CA THR A 21 12.81 6.15 19.16
C THR A 21 12.54 4.70 18.75
N GLU A 22 12.07 3.90 19.69
CA GLU A 22 11.73 2.51 19.43
C GLU A 22 10.54 2.38 18.46
N PRO A 23 10.52 1.40 17.54
CA PRO A 23 9.40 1.17 16.64
C PRO A 23 8.07 0.89 17.34
N HIS A 24 6.95 0.91 16.62
CA HIS A 24 5.69 0.44 17.19
C HIS A 24 5.76 -1.04 17.57
N ARG A 25 5.08 -1.48 18.65
CA ARG A 25 5.18 -2.85 19.19
C ARG A 25 4.97 -3.96 18.14
N LEU A 26 4.06 -3.74 17.19
CA LEU A 26 3.78 -4.70 16.10
C LEU A 26 4.95 -4.88 15.12
N LEU A 27 5.96 -4.02 15.16
CA LEU A 27 7.10 -3.99 14.24
C LEU A 27 8.44 -4.27 14.95
N ARG A 28 8.40 -4.64 16.24
CA ARG A 28 9.60 -4.94 17.05
C ARG A 28 9.97 -6.41 17.08
N GLU A 29 8.99 -7.29 16.89
CA GLU A 29 9.20 -8.73 16.96
C GLU A 29 9.44 -9.32 15.57
N ARG A 30 10.15 -10.46 15.54
CA ARG A 30 10.31 -11.24 14.33
C ARG A 30 8.97 -11.83 13.90
N ALA A 31 8.50 -11.43 12.72
CA ALA A 31 7.26 -11.91 12.14
C ALA A 31 7.39 -12.01 10.62
N ALA A 32 6.40 -12.67 10.01
CA ALA A 32 6.27 -12.80 8.57
C ALA A 32 4.85 -12.48 8.09
N GLY A 33 4.73 -12.09 6.84
CA GLY A 33 3.46 -11.81 6.20
C GLY A 33 3.50 -11.98 4.68
N VAL A 34 2.32 -11.82 4.07
CA VAL A 34 2.16 -11.88 2.61
C VAL A 34 1.59 -10.58 2.08
N LEU A 35 2.15 -10.13 0.95
CA LEU A 35 1.59 -9.06 0.12
C LEU A 35 0.60 -9.68 -0.88
N LEU A 36 -0.69 -9.38 -0.70
CA LEU A 36 -1.76 -9.76 -1.63
C LEU A 36 -2.87 -8.73 -1.55
N HIS A 37 -3.16 -8.02 -2.63
CA HIS A 37 -4.29 -7.08 -2.60
C HIS A 37 -5.63 -7.82 -2.67
N VAL A 38 -6.68 -7.23 -2.07
CA VAL A 38 -8.03 -7.84 -2.01
C VAL A 38 -8.55 -8.17 -3.40
N THR A 39 -8.28 -7.33 -4.41
CA THR A 39 -8.71 -7.56 -5.79
C THR A 39 -8.16 -8.85 -6.40
N SER A 40 -7.00 -9.29 -5.92
CA SER A 40 -6.32 -10.51 -6.37
C SER A 40 -6.89 -11.78 -5.73
N LEU A 41 -7.78 -11.68 -4.74
CA LEU A 41 -8.39 -12.88 -4.16
C LEU A 41 -9.25 -13.63 -5.18
N SER A 42 -9.25 -14.95 -5.07
CA SER A 42 -10.18 -15.80 -5.81
C SER A 42 -11.62 -15.53 -5.35
N GLY A 43 -12.57 -15.49 -6.29
CA GLY A 43 -13.97 -15.13 -5.98
C GLY A 43 -14.89 -15.22 -7.20
N GLY A 44 -16.19 -15.30 -6.96
CA GLY A 44 -17.22 -15.56 -7.98
C GLY A 44 -17.54 -14.39 -8.91
N HIS A 45 -17.15 -13.17 -8.55
CA HIS A 45 -17.67 -11.93 -9.14
C HIS A 45 -16.64 -11.14 -9.96
N GLY A 46 -15.64 -11.83 -10.54
CA GLY A 46 -14.65 -11.23 -11.47
C GLY A 46 -13.55 -10.38 -10.82
N ILE A 47 -13.68 -10.09 -9.53
CA ILE A 47 -12.69 -9.43 -8.67
C ILE A 47 -12.74 -10.10 -7.29
N GLY A 48 -11.63 -10.09 -6.56
CA GLY A 48 -11.66 -10.44 -5.14
C GLY A 48 -12.42 -9.39 -4.32
N ASP A 49 -13.13 -9.83 -3.28
CA ASP A 49 -13.99 -8.99 -2.45
C ASP A 49 -13.86 -9.35 -0.96
N LEU A 50 -14.52 -8.58 -0.09
CA LEU A 50 -14.45 -8.70 1.38
C LEU A 50 -15.24 -9.90 1.96
N GLY A 51 -15.74 -10.79 1.10
CA GLY A 51 -16.54 -11.95 1.50
C GLY A 51 -15.70 -13.16 1.89
N LEU A 52 -16.24 -14.35 1.60
CA LEU A 52 -15.65 -15.63 1.99
C LEU A 52 -14.22 -15.84 1.47
N GLY A 53 -13.88 -15.29 0.30
CA GLY A 53 -12.53 -15.35 -0.26
C GLY A 53 -11.49 -14.70 0.66
N ALA A 54 -11.80 -13.54 1.22
CA ALA A 54 -10.93 -12.84 2.16
C ALA A 54 -10.80 -13.59 3.50
N HIS A 55 -11.90 -14.13 4.02
CA HIS A 55 -11.89 -14.89 5.28
C HIS A 55 -11.09 -16.18 5.16
N ARG A 56 -11.23 -16.91 4.05
CA ARG A 56 -10.41 -18.10 3.76
C ARG A 56 -8.93 -17.76 3.60
N PHE A 57 -8.62 -16.58 3.08
CA PHE A 57 -7.23 -16.15 2.98
C PHE A 57 -6.64 -15.83 4.36
N VAL A 58 -7.40 -15.25 5.27
CA VAL A 58 -7.01 -15.12 6.69
C VAL A 58 -6.74 -16.49 7.30
N ASP A 59 -7.61 -17.48 7.08
CA ASP A 59 -7.39 -18.85 7.57
C ASP A 59 -6.10 -19.46 7.00
N TRP A 60 -5.82 -19.20 5.71
CA TRP A 60 -4.61 -19.66 5.05
C TRP A 60 -3.35 -19.02 5.64
N LEU A 61 -3.37 -17.70 5.93
CA LEU A 61 -2.27 -16.99 6.59
C LEU A 61 -1.99 -17.58 7.96
N HIS A 62 -3.03 -17.76 8.78
CA HIS A 62 -2.93 -18.37 10.09
C HIS A 62 -2.33 -19.78 10.01
N ALA A 63 -2.85 -20.63 9.11
CA ALA A 63 -2.33 -21.97 8.90
C ALA A 63 -0.86 -21.99 8.42
N ALA A 64 -0.43 -20.96 7.69
CA ALA A 64 0.96 -20.78 7.25
C ALA A 64 1.88 -20.20 8.34
N GLY A 65 1.37 -19.86 9.52
CA GLY A 65 2.12 -19.20 10.59
C GLY A 65 2.42 -17.71 10.33
N LEU A 66 1.75 -17.10 9.34
CA LEU A 66 1.96 -15.71 8.95
C LEU A 66 1.07 -14.78 9.79
N ARG A 67 1.66 -13.75 10.37
CA ARG A 67 0.98 -12.78 11.27
C ARG A 67 0.53 -11.51 10.57
N PHE A 68 0.96 -11.27 9.33
CA PHE A 68 0.66 -10.04 8.60
C PHE A 68 0.07 -10.28 7.21
N TRP A 69 -0.97 -9.53 6.89
CA TRP A 69 -1.51 -9.39 5.54
C TRP A 69 -1.31 -7.96 5.06
N GLN A 70 -0.43 -7.77 4.07
CA GLN A 70 -0.21 -6.48 3.45
C GLN A 70 -1.04 -6.31 2.18
N MET A 71 -1.61 -5.12 2.05
CA MET A 71 -2.43 -4.72 0.92
C MET A 71 -1.96 -3.39 0.34
N LEU A 72 -2.36 -3.14 -0.91
CA LEU A 72 -2.28 -1.83 -1.56
C LEU A 72 -3.39 -0.90 -1.04
N PRO A 73 -3.42 0.38 -1.43
CA PRO A 73 -4.51 1.28 -1.07
C PRO A 73 -5.89 0.71 -1.45
N ILE A 74 -6.88 0.97 -0.61
CA ILE A 74 -8.24 0.41 -0.75
C ILE A 74 -9.27 1.47 -1.18
N GLY A 75 -8.81 2.62 -1.65
CA GLY A 75 -9.68 3.70 -2.12
C GLY A 75 -10.21 3.46 -3.53
N PRO A 76 -11.28 4.17 -3.94
CA PRO A 76 -11.87 4.05 -5.28
C PRO A 76 -10.83 4.33 -6.36
N VAL A 77 -10.54 3.35 -7.22
CA VAL A 77 -9.44 3.44 -8.19
C VAL A 77 -9.70 4.55 -9.22
N GLY A 78 -8.63 5.25 -9.61
CA GLY A 78 -8.67 6.28 -10.64
C GLY A 78 -8.03 5.83 -11.94
N LYS A 79 -7.26 6.74 -12.55
CA LYS A 79 -6.59 6.55 -13.85
C LYS A 79 -5.83 5.22 -13.90
N GLY A 80 -6.07 4.43 -14.94
CA GLY A 80 -5.42 3.13 -15.16
C GLY A 80 -5.80 2.03 -14.14
N ASN A 81 -6.89 2.21 -13.38
CA ASN A 81 -7.27 1.35 -12.26
C ASN A 81 -6.22 1.28 -11.14
N SER A 82 -5.36 2.30 -11.05
CA SER A 82 -4.30 2.36 -10.05
C SER A 82 -4.88 2.67 -8.66
N PRO A 83 -4.59 1.85 -7.63
CA PRO A 83 -4.90 2.17 -6.25
C PRO A 83 -4.20 3.45 -5.75
N TYR A 84 -3.07 3.82 -6.35
CA TYR A 84 -2.29 5.01 -5.99
C TYR A 84 -2.81 6.31 -6.63
N SER A 85 -3.79 6.20 -7.53
CA SER A 85 -4.48 7.34 -8.13
C SER A 85 -5.94 7.39 -7.67
N ALA A 86 -6.20 7.02 -6.42
CA ALA A 86 -7.55 6.92 -5.89
C ALA A 86 -8.31 8.26 -5.98
N ARG A 87 -9.62 8.17 -6.25
CA ARG A 87 -10.55 9.30 -6.34
C ARG A 87 -10.98 9.84 -4.98
N SER A 88 -10.57 9.18 -3.89
CA SER A 88 -10.70 9.68 -2.52
C SER A 88 -9.63 9.09 -1.64
N ALA A 89 -9.06 9.90 -0.75
CA ALA A 89 -8.14 9.49 0.30
C ALA A 89 -8.86 8.83 1.50
N PHE A 90 -10.19 8.88 1.54
CA PHE A 90 -11.02 8.41 2.65
C PHE A 90 -11.99 7.29 2.27
N ALA A 91 -12.64 7.38 1.11
CA ALA A 91 -13.60 6.36 0.67
C ALA A 91 -12.95 4.99 0.50
N GLY A 92 -13.73 3.93 0.61
CA GLY A 92 -13.37 2.57 0.21
C GLY A 92 -13.84 2.27 -1.22
N GLU A 93 -13.10 1.44 -1.94
CA GLU A 93 -13.42 0.97 -3.30
C GLU A 93 -14.70 0.11 -3.29
N PRO A 94 -15.82 0.58 -3.88
CA PRO A 94 -17.06 -0.19 -3.91
C PRO A 94 -16.94 -1.55 -4.59
N LEU A 95 -16.01 -1.72 -5.54
CA LEU A 95 -15.79 -3.02 -6.18
C LEU A 95 -15.27 -4.10 -5.22
N LEU A 96 -14.78 -3.74 -4.02
CA LEU A 96 -14.40 -4.68 -2.98
C LEU A 96 -15.58 -5.18 -2.14
N ILE A 97 -16.77 -4.56 -2.25
CA ILE A 97 -17.97 -5.00 -1.52
C ILE A 97 -18.38 -6.41 -1.99
N SER A 98 -18.55 -7.33 -1.06
CA SER A 98 -19.01 -8.69 -1.34
C SER A 98 -20.50 -8.71 -1.64
N LEU A 99 -20.84 -9.26 -2.81
CA LEU A 99 -22.24 -9.52 -3.18
C LEU A 99 -22.84 -10.68 -2.39
N ASP A 100 -22.02 -11.68 -2.02
CA ASP A 100 -22.47 -12.73 -1.09
C ASP A 100 -22.83 -12.13 0.27
N GLY A 101 -22.03 -11.17 0.76
CA GLY A 101 -22.36 -10.44 1.98
C GLY A 101 -23.69 -9.66 1.89
N LEU A 102 -24.01 -9.08 0.72
CA LEU A 102 -25.31 -8.45 0.50
C LEU A 102 -26.47 -9.47 0.42
N VAL A 103 -26.20 -10.70 0.00
CA VAL A 103 -27.18 -11.80 0.07
C VAL A 103 -27.40 -12.24 1.51
N ASP A 104 -26.34 -12.40 2.29
CA ASP A 104 -26.41 -12.79 3.71
C ASP A 104 -27.15 -11.73 4.54
N GLU A 105 -27.08 -10.46 4.15
CA GLU A 105 -27.82 -9.35 4.76
C GLU A 105 -29.27 -9.20 4.26
N GLY A 106 -29.69 -9.98 3.26
CA GLY A 106 -31.04 -9.94 2.70
C GLY A 106 -31.30 -8.82 1.68
N TRP A 107 -30.29 -8.07 1.26
CA TRP A 107 -30.43 -7.03 0.22
C TRP A 107 -30.42 -7.59 -1.20
N LEU A 108 -29.80 -8.75 -1.39
CA LEU A 108 -29.79 -9.48 -2.67
C LEU A 108 -30.26 -10.93 -2.48
N LYS A 109 -30.69 -11.55 -3.58
CA LYS A 109 -30.99 -12.99 -3.66
C LYS A 109 -29.81 -13.73 -4.28
N ARG A 110 -29.57 -14.98 -3.86
CA ARG A 110 -28.59 -15.90 -4.49
C ARG A 110 -28.71 -15.96 -6.01
N SER A 111 -29.93 -15.92 -6.54
CA SER A 111 -30.20 -15.97 -7.99
C SER A 111 -29.69 -14.75 -8.75
N GLU A 112 -29.55 -13.60 -8.09
CA GLU A 112 -29.17 -12.31 -8.70
C GLU A 112 -27.65 -12.19 -8.86
N ILE A 113 -26.89 -12.95 -8.08
CA ILE A 113 -25.42 -12.92 -8.07
C ILE A 113 -24.78 -14.09 -8.83
N ARG A 114 -25.57 -14.80 -9.65
CA ARG A 114 -25.06 -15.89 -10.52
C ARG A 114 -23.95 -15.37 -11.42
N ARG A 115 -22.85 -16.14 -11.48
CA ARG A 115 -21.66 -15.82 -12.28
C ARG A 115 -22.05 -15.47 -13.73
N SER A 116 -21.61 -14.29 -14.18
CA SER A 116 -21.76 -13.86 -15.57
C SER A 116 -20.61 -14.39 -16.45
N LYS A 117 -20.93 -14.74 -17.70
CA LYS A 117 -19.96 -15.20 -18.71
C LYS A 117 -18.87 -14.15 -19.02
N GLY A 118 -19.15 -12.86 -18.81
CA GLY A 118 -18.22 -11.76 -19.05
C GLY A 118 -17.13 -11.57 -17.99
N LEU A 119 -17.16 -12.36 -16.90
CA LEU A 119 -16.23 -12.23 -15.78
C LEU A 119 -15.08 -13.24 -15.89
N ASP A 120 -13.86 -12.71 -15.84
CA ASP A 120 -12.63 -13.48 -15.97
C ASP A 120 -12.16 -13.98 -14.58
N PRO A 121 -11.90 -15.29 -14.41
CA PRO A 121 -11.50 -15.85 -13.13
C PRO A 121 -10.03 -15.59 -12.78
N THR A 122 -9.16 -15.27 -13.74
CA THR A 122 -7.71 -15.13 -13.54
C THR A 122 -7.23 -13.69 -13.61
N ARG A 123 -8.02 -12.79 -14.20
CA ARG A 123 -7.75 -11.35 -14.22
C ARG A 123 -8.97 -10.51 -13.90
N VAL A 124 -8.74 -9.35 -13.29
CA VAL A 124 -9.77 -8.34 -13.10
C VAL A 124 -10.00 -7.61 -14.42
N ARG A 125 -11.20 -7.78 -15.00
CA ARG A 125 -11.68 -6.95 -16.12
C ARG A 125 -12.53 -5.82 -15.55
N TYR A 126 -11.88 -4.74 -15.11
CA TYR A 126 -12.51 -3.64 -14.37
C TYR A 126 -13.85 -3.15 -14.97
N PRO A 127 -13.96 -2.84 -16.28
CA PRO A 127 -15.25 -2.40 -16.85
C PRO A 127 -16.37 -3.46 -16.72
N ALA A 128 -16.05 -4.73 -16.95
CA ALA A 128 -17.04 -5.82 -16.85
C ALA A 128 -17.46 -6.07 -15.40
N VAL A 129 -16.52 -5.98 -14.46
CA VAL A 129 -16.80 -6.09 -13.01
C VAL A 129 -17.64 -4.90 -12.54
N GLN A 130 -17.30 -3.68 -12.95
CA GLN A 130 -18.05 -2.48 -12.61
C GLN A 130 -19.48 -2.57 -13.12
N ALA A 131 -19.69 -2.87 -14.40
CA ALA A 131 -21.03 -3.05 -14.96
C ALA A 131 -21.83 -4.14 -14.23
N TYR A 132 -21.19 -5.26 -13.90
CA TYR A 132 -21.84 -6.36 -13.18
C TYR A 132 -22.23 -5.97 -11.75
N LYS A 133 -21.31 -5.35 -10.98
CA LYS A 133 -21.53 -5.06 -9.57
C LYS A 133 -22.44 -3.83 -9.38
N SER A 134 -22.29 -2.78 -10.17
CA SER A 134 -23.13 -1.56 -10.05
C SER A 134 -24.63 -1.85 -10.21
N ALA A 135 -25.02 -2.69 -11.18
CA ALA A 135 -26.43 -3.06 -11.35
C ALA A 135 -27.03 -3.74 -10.10
N ARG A 136 -26.21 -4.53 -9.38
CA ARG A 136 -26.63 -5.25 -8.17
C ARG A 136 -26.59 -4.35 -6.94
N PHE A 137 -25.65 -3.42 -6.90
CA PHE A 137 -25.59 -2.42 -5.86
C PHE A 137 -26.80 -1.50 -5.89
N LEU A 138 -27.25 -1.06 -7.07
CA LEU A 138 -28.47 -0.28 -7.21
C LEU A 138 -29.70 -1.03 -6.68
N LEU A 139 -29.86 -2.30 -7.06
CA LEU A 139 -30.95 -3.15 -6.55
C LEU A 139 -30.89 -3.31 -5.02
N ALA A 140 -29.70 -3.50 -4.46
CA ALA A 140 -29.49 -3.60 -3.02
C ALA A 140 -29.85 -2.28 -2.31
N PHE A 141 -29.46 -1.14 -2.91
CA PHE A 141 -29.77 0.20 -2.40
C PHE A 141 -31.27 0.48 -2.41
N GLU A 142 -31.98 0.17 -3.50
CA GLU A 142 -33.44 0.34 -3.59
C GLU A 142 -34.17 -0.42 -2.47
N ARG A 143 -33.77 -1.68 -2.23
CA ARG A 143 -34.33 -2.50 -1.15
C ARG A 143 -33.96 -1.98 0.23
N PHE A 144 -32.71 -1.54 0.41
CA PHE A 144 -32.26 -0.91 1.65
C PHE A 144 -33.07 0.35 1.97
N ALA A 145 -33.28 1.22 0.99
CA ALA A 145 -34.03 2.45 1.12
C ALA A 145 -35.52 2.18 1.41
N ALA A 146 -36.15 1.26 0.66
CA ALA A 146 -37.55 0.87 0.87
C ALA A 146 -37.80 0.28 2.26
N ALA A 147 -36.82 -0.43 2.84
CA ALA A 147 -36.86 -0.95 4.19
C ALA A 147 -36.59 0.11 5.29
N GLY A 148 -36.45 1.39 4.92
CA GLY A 148 -36.08 2.46 5.86
C GLY A 148 -34.66 2.30 6.40
N GLY A 149 -33.74 1.77 5.60
CA GLY A 149 -32.35 1.49 5.98
C GLY A 149 -31.61 2.72 6.54
N GLN A 150 -31.89 3.90 6.02
CA GLN A 150 -31.35 5.18 6.51
C GLN A 150 -31.80 5.50 7.94
N LYS A 151 -32.94 4.94 8.37
CA LYS A 151 -33.45 5.07 9.75
C LYS A 151 -32.79 4.09 10.72
N ARG A 152 -31.89 3.21 10.28
CA ARG A 152 -31.16 2.29 11.17
C ARG A 152 -30.12 3.07 11.99
N LYS A 153 -30.00 2.74 13.28
CA LYS A 153 -29.02 3.36 14.20
C LYS A 153 -27.58 3.21 13.71
N THR A 154 -27.23 2.05 13.15
CA THR A 154 -25.89 1.78 12.60
C THR A 154 -25.57 2.65 11.40
N TYR A 155 -26.57 2.95 10.56
CA TYR A 155 -26.41 3.83 9.40
C TYR A 155 -26.15 5.28 9.85
N ARG A 156 -27.00 5.82 10.73
CA ARG A 156 -26.79 7.17 11.29
C ARG A 156 -25.44 7.31 12.01
N SER A 157 -25.07 6.32 12.82
CA SER A 157 -23.77 6.34 13.51
C SER A 157 -22.60 6.38 12.52
N PHE A 158 -22.72 5.69 11.38
CA PHE A 158 -21.71 5.71 10.32
C PHE A 158 -21.64 7.11 9.67
N THR A 159 -22.78 7.68 9.28
CA THR A 159 -22.82 9.01 8.65
C THR A 159 -22.29 10.09 9.57
N ASP A 160 -22.67 10.08 10.85
CA ASP A 160 -22.22 11.05 11.85
C ASP A 160 -20.70 10.95 12.08
N THR A 161 -20.16 9.73 12.16
CA THR A 161 -18.72 9.49 12.35
C THR A 161 -17.89 10.00 11.17
N HIS A 162 -18.47 9.96 9.96
CA HIS A 162 -17.76 10.23 8.70
C HIS A 162 -18.17 11.52 8.00
N GLN A 163 -18.93 12.38 8.67
CA GLN A 163 -19.45 13.65 8.14
C GLN A 163 -18.39 14.57 7.52
N HIS A 164 -17.13 14.48 7.97
CA HIS A 164 -16.04 15.33 7.48
C HIS A 164 -15.54 15.00 6.06
N TRP A 165 -15.83 13.80 5.52
CA TRP A 165 -15.40 13.42 4.16
C TRP A 165 -16.51 12.80 3.32
N LEU A 166 -17.48 12.13 3.96
CA LEU A 166 -18.50 11.34 3.28
C LEU A 166 -19.38 12.19 2.34
N PRO A 167 -19.90 13.37 2.73
CA PRO A 167 -20.69 14.20 1.82
C PRO A 167 -19.89 14.67 0.59
N GLY A 168 -18.61 15.00 0.76
CA GLY A 168 -17.72 15.40 -0.33
C GLY A 168 -17.50 14.26 -1.33
N TRP A 169 -17.28 13.04 -0.83
CA TRP A 169 -17.22 11.84 -1.65
C TRP A 169 -18.53 11.57 -2.39
N CYS A 170 -19.66 11.57 -1.69
CA CYS A 170 -20.96 11.24 -2.28
C CYS A 170 -21.35 12.23 -3.39
N SER A 171 -21.09 13.53 -3.19
CA SER A 171 -21.31 14.56 -4.21
C SER A 171 -20.40 14.36 -5.44
N TYR A 172 -19.10 14.15 -5.21
CA TYR A 172 -18.14 13.89 -6.29
C TYR A 172 -18.53 12.65 -7.10
N ALA A 173 -18.84 11.53 -6.41
CA ALA A 173 -19.10 10.25 -7.05
C ALA A 173 -20.44 10.25 -7.82
N ALA A 174 -21.49 10.85 -7.25
CA ALA A 174 -22.78 11.02 -7.91
C ALA A 174 -22.65 11.87 -9.19
N GLY A 175 -21.87 12.95 -9.15
CA GLY A 175 -21.58 13.77 -10.33
C GLY A 175 -20.79 13.02 -11.41
N ALA A 176 -19.95 12.07 -11.03
CA ALA A 176 -19.11 11.32 -11.96
C ALA A 176 -19.85 10.18 -12.70
N ASP A 177 -20.83 9.53 -12.05
CA ASP A 177 -21.55 8.40 -12.65
C ASP A 177 -23.05 8.63 -12.89
N GLY A 178 -23.57 9.80 -12.52
CA GLY A 178 -24.97 10.19 -12.74
C GLY A 178 -25.97 9.55 -11.78
N THR A 179 -25.51 8.90 -10.70
CA THR A 179 -26.37 8.33 -9.64
C THR A 179 -26.63 9.35 -8.52
N THR A 180 -27.12 8.91 -7.35
CA THR A 180 -27.46 9.79 -6.23
C THR A 180 -26.41 9.77 -5.11
N ALA A 181 -26.34 10.85 -4.32
CA ALA A 181 -25.44 10.92 -3.16
C ALA A 181 -25.76 9.81 -2.13
N ASP A 182 -27.05 9.55 -1.88
CA ASP A 182 -27.51 8.50 -0.95
C ASP A 182 -27.07 7.09 -1.38
N TYR A 183 -27.01 6.84 -2.70
CA TYR A 183 -26.50 5.57 -3.22
C TYR A 183 -25.02 5.39 -2.87
N HIS A 184 -24.19 6.41 -3.10
CA HIS A 184 -22.77 6.37 -2.74
C HIS A 184 -22.53 6.31 -1.23
N GLU A 185 -23.41 6.94 -0.44
CA GLU A 185 -23.38 6.85 1.02
C GLU A 185 -23.65 5.42 1.49
N PHE A 186 -24.66 4.76 0.91
CA PHE A 186 -24.95 3.35 1.14
C PHE A 186 -23.77 2.43 0.79
N LEU A 187 -23.10 2.66 -0.35
CA LEU A 187 -21.92 1.86 -0.71
C LEU A 187 -20.82 1.96 0.34
N GLN A 188 -20.54 3.18 0.82
CA GLN A 188 -19.51 3.38 1.86
C GLN A 188 -19.92 2.75 3.19
N TYR A 189 -21.20 2.81 3.56
CA TYR A 189 -21.73 2.14 4.75
C TYR A 189 -21.55 0.61 4.67
N VAL A 190 -21.88 0.01 3.52
CA VAL A 190 -21.71 -1.44 3.31
C VAL A 190 -20.23 -1.81 3.33
N PHE A 191 -19.38 -1.04 2.64
CA PHE A 191 -17.93 -1.24 2.63
C PHE A 191 -17.36 -1.24 4.05
N ASP A 192 -17.71 -0.22 4.85
CA ASP A 192 -17.18 -0.07 6.21
C ASP A 192 -17.59 -1.24 7.12
N ARG A 193 -18.84 -1.70 7.01
CA ARG A 193 -19.31 -2.86 7.77
C ARG A 193 -18.59 -4.14 7.39
N GLN A 194 -18.44 -4.41 6.08
CA GLN A 194 -17.76 -5.62 5.62
C GLN A 194 -16.27 -5.59 5.94
N TRP A 195 -15.62 -4.43 5.80
CA TRP A 195 -14.22 -4.25 6.17
C TRP A 195 -14.01 -4.45 7.68
N THR A 196 -14.87 -3.85 8.50
CA THR A 196 -14.83 -4.01 9.96
C THR A 196 -15.01 -5.48 10.37
N ALA A 197 -15.90 -6.22 9.71
CA ALA A 197 -16.08 -7.65 9.94
C ALA A 197 -14.82 -8.45 9.59
N LEU A 198 -14.21 -8.19 8.42
CA LEU A 198 -12.97 -8.84 8.00
C LEU A 198 -11.82 -8.55 8.97
N ARG A 199 -11.64 -7.28 9.37
CA ARG A 199 -10.59 -6.89 10.32
C ARG A 199 -10.79 -7.56 11.68
N LYS A 200 -12.03 -7.62 12.18
CA LYS A 200 -12.37 -8.33 13.42
C LYS A 200 -12.02 -9.82 13.30
N TYR A 201 -12.32 -10.44 12.17
CA TYR A 201 -11.98 -11.84 11.91
C TYR A 201 -10.47 -12.07 11.85
N ALA A 202 -9.73 -11.24 11.10
CA ALA A 202 -8.27 -11.29 11.01
C ALA A 202 -7.60 -11.22 12.39
N ARG A 203 -8.01 -10.27 13.23
CA ARG A 203 -7.51 -10.14 14.59
C ARG A 203 -7.81 -11.36 15.47
N LYS A 204 -8.99 -11.98 15.30
CA LYS A 204 -9.33 -13.23 16.03
C LYS A 204 -8.40 -14.39 15.63
N GLN A 205 -7.90 -14.39 14.41
CA GLN A 205 -6.92 -15.36 13.90
C GLN A 205 -5.47 -14.89 14.09
N GLU A 206 -5.25 -13.82 14.88
CA GLU A 206 -3.94 -13.22 15.16
C GLU A 206 -3.20 -12.70 13.91
N VAL A 207 -3.96 -12.37 12.87
CA VAL A 207 -3.48 -11.74 11.65
C VAL A 207 -3.72 -10.24 11.71
N SER A 208 -2.64 -9.46 11.64
CA SER A 208 -2.65 -8.00 11.55
C SER A 208 -2.69 -7.53 10.09
N LEU A 209 -3.45 -6.47 9.81
CA LEU A 209 -3.56 -5.90 8.48
C LEU A 209 -2.59 -4.73 8.30
N ILE A 210 -1.77 -4.77 7.24
CA ILE A 210 -0.91 -3.68 6.80
C ILE A 210 -1.58 -2.97 5.62
N GLY A 211 -1.99 -1.72 5.84
CA GLY A 211 -2.49 -0.83 4.80
C GLY A 211 -1.38 -0.02 4.16
N ASP A 212 -1.76 0.79 3.19
CA ASP A 212 -0.83 1.62 2.42
C ASP A 212 -1.42 3.02 2.22
N LEU A 213 -0.60 4.03 2.51
CA LEU A 213 -0.96 5.44 2.50
C LEU A 213 -0.13 6.14 1.40
N PRO A 214 -0.71 6.37 0.21
CA PRO A 214 -0.12 7.21 -0.82
C PRO A 214 0.09 8.63 -0.31
N ILE A 215 1.31 9.19 -0.35
CA ILE A 215 1.52 10.54 0.16
C ILE A 215 0.66 11.58 -0.58
N PHE A 216 0.39 11.37 -1.88
CA PHE A 216 -0.39 12.27 -2.72
C PHE A 216 -1.82 11.80 -2.95
N VAL A 217 -2.64 12.69 -3.51
CA VAL A 217 -4.01 12.43 -3.96
C VAL A 217 -4.18 12.81 -5.42
N SER A 218 -5.08 12.14 -6.13
CA SER A 218 -5.42 12.45 -7.53
C SER A 218 -5.92 13.90 -7.68
N PRO A 219 -5.56 14.65 -8.74
CA PRO A 219 -6.18 15.94 -9.03
C PRO A 219 -7.70 15.78 -9.27
N GLU A 220 -8.09 14.69 -9.91
CA GLU A 220 -9.48 14.28 -10.11
C GLU A 220 -9.92 13.43 -8.90
N SER A 221 -10.16 14.08 -7.76
CA SER A 221 -10.61 13.43 -6.54
C SER A 221 -11.59 14.28 -5.74
N ALA A 222 -12.39 13.62 -4.90
CA ALA A 222 -13.24 14.27 -3.92
C ALA A 222 -12.43 15.12 -2.93
N ASP A 223 -11.19 14.74 -2.63
CA ASP A 223 -10.33 15.49 -1.69
C ASP A 223 -9.99 16.87 -2.23
N VAL A 224 -9.57 16.93 -3.49
CA VAL A 224 -9.20 18.18 -4.18
C VAL A 224 -10.44 19.02 -4.47
N GLN A 225 -11.56 18.40 -4.87
CA GLN A 225 -12.82 19.10 -5.11
C GLN A 225 -13.39 19.73 -3.85
N SER A 226 -13.38 19.00 -2.71
CA SER A 226 -14.00 19.48 -1.47
C SER A 226 -13.08 20.37 -0.62
N ASN A 227 -11.76 20.34 -0.85
CA ASN A 227 -10.79 21.10 -0.06
C ASN A 227 -9.71 21.76 -0.95
N PRO A 228 -10.10 22.55 -1.98
CA PRO A 228 -9.15 23.10 -2.95
C PRO A 228 -8.06 23.97 -2.31
N GLU A 229 -8.35 24.61 -1.17
CA GLU A 229 -7.41 25.43 -0.40
C GLU A 229 -6.24 24.64 0.22
N LEU A 230 -6.39 23.32 0.37
CA LEU A 230 -5.33 22.44 0.87
C LEU A 230 -4.29 22.08 -0.20
N PHE A 231 -4.50 22.52 -1.45
CA PHE A 231 -3.68 22.20 -2.61
C PHE A 231 -3.22 23.45 -3.35
N ARG A 232 -2.11 23.35 -4.09
CA ARG A 232 -1.56 24.45 -4.89
C ARG A 232 -2.19 24.52 -6.26
N LEU A 233 -3.42 25.01 -6.30
CA LEU A 233 -4.23 25.15 -7.52
C LEU A 233 -4.26 26.59 -8.04
N ASP A 234 -4.36 26.73 -9.35
CA ASP A 234 -4.73 27.98 -9.99
C ASP A 234 -6.22 28.27 -9.71
N ARG A 235 -6.53 29.49 -9.22
CA ARG A 235 -7.88 29.82 -8.76
C ARG A 235 -8.90 29.96 -9.88
N GLN A 236 -8.47 30.25 -11.10
CA GLN A 236 -9.38 30.46 -12.24
C GLN A 236 -9.70 29.13 -12.92
N THR A 237 -8.68 28.29 -13.09
CA THR A 237 -8.77 27.05 -13.86
C THR A 237 -8.97 25.81 -13.00
N GLY A 238 -8.71 25.89 -11.69
CA GLY A 238 -8.71 24.74 -10.78
C GLY A 238 -7.54 23.76 -11.01
N LYS A 239 -6.63 24.05 -11.97
CA LYS A 239 -5.54 23.15 -12.33
C LYS A 239 -4.35 23.30 -11.38
N PRO A 240 -3.55 22.24 -11.15
CA PRO A 240 -2.36 22.35 -10.33
C PRO A 240 -1.34 23.35 -10.89
N THR A 241 -0.92 24.32 -10.08
CA THR A 241 0.17 25.26 -10.45
C THR A 241 1.53 24.57 -10.47
N VAL A 242 1.68 23.55 -9.62
CA VAL A 242 2.81 22.64 -9.57
C VAL A 242 2.31 21.23 -9.36
N VAL A 243 3.04 20.27 -9.90
CA VAL A 243 2.73 18.85 -9.89
C VAL A 243 3.89 18.04 -9.33
N THR A 244 3.56 16.85 -8.84
CA THR A 244 4.50 15.93 -8.22
C THR A 244 5.20 15.07 -9.26
N GLY A 245 6.38 14.58 -8.88
CA GLY A 245 7.20 13.70 -9.70
C GLY A 245 8.55 13.46 -9.05
N VAL A 246 9.47 12.91 -9.84
CA VAL A 246 10.88 12.75 -9.46
C VAL A 246 11.79 13.22 -10.60
N PRO A 247 13.00 13.72 -10.29
CA PRO A 247 13.96 14.10 -11.31
C PRO A 247 14.41 12.88 -12.15
N PRO A 248 15.10 13.11 -13.27
CA PRO A 248 15.83 12.06 -13.96
C PRO A 248 16.72 11.23 -13.03
N ASP A 249 16.71 9.91 -13.25
CA ASP A 249 17.56 8.96 -12.55
C ASP A 249 18.03 7.84 -13.50
N CYS A 250 18.69 6.82 -12.96
CA CYS A 250 19.17 5.68 -13.74
C CYS A 250 18.03 4.79 -14.31
N PHE A 251 16.79 4.98 -13.85
CA PHE A 251 15.62 4.24 -14.31
C PHE A 251 14.78 5.03 -15.33
N SER A 252 14.78 6.37 -15.25
CA SER A 252 14.09 7.25 -16.19
C SER A 252 14.96 8.44 -16.61
N LYS A 253 15.29 8.48 -17.90
CA LYS A 253 16.08 9.57 -18.49
C LYS A 253 15.43 10.94 -18.30
N ASP A 254 14.10 11.03 -18.32
CA ASP A 254 13.37 12.30 -18.23
C ASP A 254 12.74 12.57 -16.85
N GLY A 255 13.00 11.68 -15.88
CA GLY A 255 12.31 11.66 -14.60
C GLY A 255 10.91 11.08 -14.73
N GLN A 256 10.09 11.21 -13.69
CA GLN A 256 8.71 10.75 -13.72
C GLN A 256 7.77 11.90 -13.38
N TRP A 257 6.65 11.93 -14.08
CA TRP A 257 5.62 12.92 -13.90
C TRP A 257 4.37 12.21 -13.36
N TRP A 258 4.02 12.49 -12.11
CA TRP A 258 2.92 11.79 -11.43
C TRP A 258 1.61 12.58 -11.46
N GLU A 259 1.62 13.83 -11.94
CA GLU A 259 0.46 14.68 -12.19
C GLU A 259 -0.35 15.08 -10.93
N HIS A 260 -0.06 14.55 -9.74
CA HIS A 260 -0.74 14.94 -8.50
C HIS A 260 -0.42 16.39 -8.11
N PRO A 261 -1.38 17.17 -7.57
CA PRO A 261 -1.11 18.49 -7.02
C PRO A 261 -0.21 18.41 -5.78
N HIS A 262 0.62 19.42 -5.57
CA HIS A 262 1.29 19.60 -4.28
C HIS A 262 0.35 20.19 -3.23
N TYR A 263 0.60 19.85 -1.98
CA TYR A 263 -0.08 20.43 -0.82
C TYR A 263 0.26 21.92 -0.64
N ALA A 264 -0.75 22.70 -0.28
CA ALA A 264 -0.57 24.04 0.25
C ALA A 264 -0.14 23.94 1.72
N TRP A 265 1.09 23.47 1.99
CA TRP A 265 1.57 23.13 3.34
C TRP A 265 1.34 24.20 4.41
N LYS A 266 1.35 25.49 4.05
CA LYS A 266 1.00 26.59 4.95
C LYS A 266 -0.39 26.41 5.58
N ARG A 267 -1.40 26.02 4.79
CA ARG A 267 -2.77 25.76 5.26
C ARG A 267 -2.84 24.54 6.17
N HIS A 268 -2.07 23.50 5.85
CA HIS A 268 -1.96 22.32 6.70
C HIS A 268 -1.34 22.67 8.05
N VAL A 269 -0.31 23.51 8.09
CA VAL A 269 0.28 23.99 9.36
C VAL A 269 -0.70 24.85 10.15
N GLU A 270 -1.39 25.81 9.51
CA GLU A 270 -2.39 26.68 10.14
C GLU A 270 -3.52 25.88 10.82
N SER A 271 -3.98 24.80 10.17
CA SER A 271 -5.01 23.89 10.68
C SER A 271 -4.47 22.78 11.59
N ARG A 272 -3.20 22.83 12.00
CA ARG A 272 -2.54 21.78 12.79
C ARG A 272 -2.71 20.37 12.18
N PHE A 273 -2.54 20.31 10.86
CA PHE A 273 -2.58 19.11 10.04
C PHE A 273 -3.89 18.30 10.18
N GLU A 274 -5.02 18.97 10.42
CA GLU A 274 -6.30 18.31 10.69
C GLU A 274 -6.71 17.31 9.60
N TRP A 275 -6.60 17.69 8.32
CA TRP A 275 -6.91 16.81 7.19
C TRP A 275 -6.07 15.51 7.21
N TRP A 276 -4.77 15.65 7.45
CA TRP A 276 -3.86 14.51 7.57
C TRP A 276 -4.16 13.64 8.81
N ALA A 277 -4.48 14.27 9.95
CA ALA A 277 -4.84 13.56 11.15
C ALA A 277 -6.12 12.75 10.97
N ARG A 278 -7.15 13.30 10.30
CA ARG A 278 -8.38 12.59 9.96
C ARG A 278 -8.12 11.42 9.01
N ARG A 279 -7.30 11.63 7.99
CA ARG A 279 -6.89 10.58 7.04
C ARG A 279 -6.21 9.42 7.77
N VAL A 280 -5.24 9.71 8.62
CA VAL A 280 -4.54 8.70 9.43
C VAL A 280 -5.47 8.00 10.41
N GLN A 281 -6.34 8.75 11.10
CA GLN A 281 -7.32 8.20 12.03
C GLN A 281 -8.22 7.15 11.34
N LEU A 282 -8.75 7.47 10.17
CA LEU A 282 -9.58 6.55 9.41
C LEU A 282 -8.80 5.31 8.94
N LEU A 283 -7.58 5.50 8.45
CA LEU A 283 -6.75 4.38 8.02
C LEU A 283 -6.35 3.48 9.20
N LEU A 284 -6.05 4.02 10.38
CA LEU A 284 -5.81 3.22 11.60
C LEU A 284 -7.09 2.55 12.13
N ALA A 285 -8.27 3.08 11.81
CA ALA A 285 -9.55 2.39 12.03
C ALA A 285 -9.80 1.24 11.05
N ARG A 286 -9.03 1.15 9.96
CA ARG A 286 -9.10 0.06 8.97
C ARG A 286 -7.93 -0.92 9.02
N PHE A 287 -6.74 -0.47 9.43
CA PHE A 287 -5.49 -1.25 9.41
C PHE A 287 -4.73 -1.14 10.73
N ASP A 288 -3.94 -2.16 11.05
CA ASP A 288 -3.13 -2.22 12.28
C ASP A 288 -1.77 -1.54 12.09
N VAL A 289 -1.25 -1.54 10.86
CA VAL A 289 0.00 -0.90 10.44
C VAL A 289 -0.24 -0.18 9.12
N LEU A 290 0.43 0.96 8.88
CA LEU A 290 0.39 1.67 7.61
C LEU A 290 1.78 1.77 6.99
N ARG A 291 1.96 1.31 5.75
CA ARG A 291 3.08 1.75 4.92
C ARG A 291 2.80 3.17 4.46
N ILE A 292 3.78 4.06 4.63
CA ILE A 292 3.76 5.39 4.04
C ILE A 292 4.52 5.32 2.74
N ASP A 293 3.79 5.42 1.63
CA ASP A 293 4.36 5.49 0.29
C ASP A 293 5.15 6.79 0.10
N HIS A 294 6.30 6.70 -0.59
CA HIS A 294 7.17 7.82 -0.90
C HIS A 294 7.51 8.67 0.35
N PHE A 295 7.97 8.01 1.43
CA PHE A 295 8.24 8.66 2.72
C PHE A 295 9.27 9.80 2.60
N VAL A 296 10.16 9.72 1.61
CA VAL A 296 11.09 10.79 1.21
C VAL A 296 10.38 12.15 1.12
N GLY A 297 9.12 12.14 0.66
CA GLY A 297 8.28 13.32 0.51
C GLY A 297 7.85 14.04 1.80
N PHE A 298 8.09 13.46 2.97
CA PHE A 298 7.96 14.18 4.24
C PHE A 298 9.22 14.99 4.61
N SER A 299 10.37 14.68 4.03
CA SER A 299 11.56 15.53 4.15
C SER A 299 11.59 16.58 3.04
N HIS A 300 11.46 16.14 1.79
CA HIS A 300 11.49 17.01 0.63
C HIS A 300 10.77 16.40 -0.57
N LEU A 301 10.14 17.25 -1.37
CA LEU A 301 9.42 16.87 -2.57
C LEU A 301 9.96 17.59 -3.81
N TYR A 302 9.90 16.90 -4.94
CA TYR A 302 10.24 17.47 -6.22
C TYR A 302 8.99 18.10 -6.84
N GLU A 303 8.99 19.43 -6.94
CA GLU A 303 7.90 20.19 -7.56
C GLU A 303 8.24 20.51 -9.01
N ILE A 304 7.35 20.14 -9.92
CA ILE A 304 7.45 20.42 -11.35
C ILE A 304 6.40 21.50 -11.68
N PRO A 305 6.74 22.57 -12.43
CA PRO A 305 5.73 23.55 -12.86
C PRO A 305 4.59 22.87 -13.64
N GLY A 306 3.34 23.23 -13.38
CA GLY A 306 2.18 22.58 -13.99
C GLY A 306 2.10 22.69 -15.52
N ASN A 307 2.78 23.68 -16.11
CA ASN A 307 2.93 23.86 -17.55
C ASN A 307 4.23 23.29 -18.13
N ALA A 308 5.04 22.58 -17.34
CA ALA A 308 6.27 21.98 -17.81
C ALA A 308 5.99 20.84 -18.79
N LYS A 309 6.87 20.65 -19.77
CA LYS A 309 6.78 19.53 -20.74
C LYS A 309 7.55 18.29 -20.27
N THR A 310 8.42 18.43 -19.27
CA THR A 310 9.27 17.36 -18.72
C THR A 310 9.50 17.58 -17.22
N ALA A 311 9.77 16.50 -16.48
CA ALA A 311 10.08 16.59 -15.06
C ALA A 311 11.41 17.29 -14.78
N ARG A 312 12.32 17.37 -15.76
CA ARG A 312 13.66 17.99 -15.65
C ARG A 312 13.67 19.42 -15.09
N LYS A 313 12.59 20.17 -15.28
CA LYS A 313 12.46 21.56 -14.82
C LYS A 313 12.03 21.70 -13.36
N GLY A 314 11.82 20.58 -12.67
CA GLY A 314 11.41 20.61 -11.27
C GLY A 314 12.53 20.97 -10.30
N ARG A 315 12.16 21.21 -9.05
CA ARG A 315 13.08 21.60 -7.97
C ARG A 315 12.69 20.90 -6.68
N TRP A 316 13.67 20.54 -5.86
CA TRP A 316 13.42 20.04 -4.51
C TRP A 316 12.96 21.15 -3.57
N ARG A 317 11.91 20.88 -2.80
CA ARG A 317 11.38 21.74 -1.74
C ARG A 317 11.27 20.97 -0.44
N ARG A 318 11.61 21.63 0.67
CA ARG A 318 11.36 21.09 2.00
C ARG A 318 9.87 21.05 2.29
N THR A 319 9.47 20.08 3.09
CA THR A 319 8.10 19.88 3.54
C THR A 319 8.05 19.88 5.07
N PRO A 320 6.92 20.27 5.69
CA PRO A 320 6.78 20.27 7.15
C PRO A 320 6.48 18.86 7.69
N GLY A 321 7.16 17.82 7.18
CA GLY A 321 6.84 16.45 7.51
C GLY A 321 7.23 16.08 8.95
N ARG A 322 8.26 16.71 9.51
CA ARG A 322 8.59 16.53 10.94
C ARG A 322 7.49 17.06 11.83
N GLU A 323 6.96 18.24 11.53
CA GLU A 323 5.88 18.90 12.24
C GLU A 323 4.59 18.08 12.13
N LEU A 324 4.28 17.60 10.92
CA LEU A 324 3.16 16.67 10.69
C LEU A 324 3.30 15.40 11.53
N LEU A 325 4.43 14.70 11.44
CA LEU A 325 4.64 13.45 12.18
C LEU A 325 4.65 13.65 13.70
N ALA A 326 5.16 14.79 14.17
CA ALA A 326 5.09 15.17 15.58
C ALA A 326 3.65 15.36 16.04
N GLU A 327 2.83 16.03 15.24
CA GLU A 327 1.40 16.24 15.53
C GLU A 327 0.62 14.93 15.50
N LEU A 328 0.88 14.05 14.52
CA LEU A 328 0.29 12.71 14.48
C LEU A 328 0.68 11.89 15.71
N ARG A 329 1.96 11.90 16.11
CA ARG A 329 2.43 11.21 17.32
C ARG A 329 1.80 11.77 18.59
N ARG A 330 1.58 13.09 18.65
CA ARG A 330 0.89 13.74 19.78
C ARG A 330 -0.56 13.26 19.90
N ARG A 331 -1.24 13.04 18.77
CA ARG A 331 -2.66 12.61 18.74
C ARG A 331 -2.84 11.10 18.95
N PHE A 332 -1.96 10.28 18.39
CA PHE A 332 -2.16 8.82 18.30
C PHE A 332 -1.13 8.00 19.09
N GLY A 333 -0.16 8.65 19.75
CA GLY A 333 0.93 7.96 20.43
C GLY A 333 1.95 7.40 19.45
N THR A 334 2.56 6.26 19.77
CA THR A 334 3.53 5.60 18.88
C THR A 334 2.83 5.20 17.57
N LEU A 335 3.31 5.72 16.44
CA LEU A 335 2.68 5.52 15.14
C LEU A 335 3.10 4.16 14.54
N PRO A 336 2.16 3.30 14.13
CA PRO A 336 2.47 1.99 13.55
C PRO A 336 2.80 2.12 12.06
N PHE A 337 3.83 2.89 11.73
CA PHE A 337 4.18 3.20 10.34
C PHE A 337 5.41 2.43 9.86
N ILE A 338 5.37 2.00 8.60
CA ILE A 338 6.52 1.53 7.84
C ILE A 338 6.85 2.63 6.82
N ALA A 339 8.10 3.09 6.76
CA ALA A 339 8.52 4.08 5.79
C ALA A 339 8.95 3.39 4.49
N GLU A 340 8.27 3.69 3.38
CA GLU A 340 8.82 3.40 2.05
C GLU A 340 9.94 4.40 1.77
N ASP A 341 11.17 3.98 2.06
CA ASP A 341 12.41 4.73 1.93
C ASP A 341 13.30 4.16 0.81
N LEU A 342 12.74 3.85 -0.36
CA LEU A 342 13.51 3.41 -1.52
C LEU A 342 13.97 4.59 -2.39
N GLY A 343 14.92 4.32 -3.29
CA GLY A 343 15.44 5.32 -4.22
C GLY A 343 16.46 6.27 -3.59
N ASN A 344 16.36 7.57 -3.87
CA ASN A 344 17.36 8.56 -3.45
C ASN A 344 17.13 9.05 -2.00
N VAL A 345 17.60 8.25 -1.04
CA VAL A 345 17.46 8.52 0.40
C VAL A 345 18.61 9.38 0.90
N THR A 346 18.30 10.60 1.34
CA THR A 346 19.28 11.50 1.96
C THR A 346 19.43 11.20 3.45
N LYS A 347 20.53 11.67 4.06
CA LYS A 347 20.74 11.62 5.51
C LYS A 347 19.55 12.20 6.29
N ALA A 348 18.94 13.28 5.79
CA ALA A 348 17.78 13.92 6.42
C ALA A 348 16.54 13.02 6.44
N VAL A 349 16.31 12.23 5.38
CA VAL A 349 15.22 11.25 5.33
C VAL A 349 15.45 10.15 6.36
N ASN A 350 16.67 9.61 6.43
CA ASN A 350 17.03 8.60 7.43
C ASN A 350 16.87 9.12 8.86
N GLU A 351 17.34 10.32 9.14
CA GLU A 351 17.18 10.96 10.46
C GLU A 351 15.71 11.18 10.81
N LEU A 352 14.88 11.63 9.86
CA LEU A 352 13.44 11.78 10.07
C LEU A 352 12.80 10.44 10.40
N ARG A 353 13.10 9.39 9.63
CA ARG A 353 12.59 8.04 9.86
C ARG A 353 12.97 7.52 11.26
N MET A 354 14.25 7.64 11.63
CA MET A 354 14.77 7.16 12.93
C MET A 354 14.24 7.96 14.13
N ASP A 355 14.07 9.29 13.99
CA ASP A 355 13.54 10.13 15.07
C ASP A 355 12.09 9.75 15.48
N PHE A 356 11.34 9.13 14.57
CA PHE A 356 9.99 8.63 14.81
C PHE A 356 9.90 7.09 14.97
N GLY A 357 11.02 6.37 14.83
CA GLY A 357 11.08 4.92 15.02
C GLY A 357 10.43 4.11 13.90
N PHE A 358 10.36 4.63 12.67
CA PHE A 358 9.73 3.88 11.58
C PHE A 358 10.72 2.90 10.95
N PRO A 359 10.40 1.60 10.83
CA PRO A 359 11.23 0.70 10.04
C PRO A 359 11.23 1.13 8.57
N GLY A 360 12.41 1.08 7.95
CA GLY A 360 12.59 1.25 6.51
C GLY A 360 12.34 -0.06 5.76
N MET A 361 12.40 -0.01 4.43
CA MET A 361 12.19 -1.15 3.54
C MET A 361 13.50 -1.64 2.92
N ARG A 362 13.61 -2.96 2.70
CA ARG A 362 14.70 -3.59 1.94
C ARG A 362 14.12 -4.52 0.89
N ILE A 363 14.60 -4.45 -0.34
CA ILE A 363 14.06 -5.20 -1.48
C ILE A 363 15.13 -6.13 -2.04
N LEU A 364 15.01 -7.43 -1.81
CA LEU A 364 16.04 -8.40 -2.20
C LEU A 364 16.33 -8.42 -3.70
N GLN A 365 15.33 -8.16 -4.55
CA GLN A 365 15.57 -8.04 -6.01
C GLN A 365 16.58 -6.94 -6.38
N ASN A 366 16.81 -5.95 -5.50
CA ASN A 366 17.81 -4.89 -5.68
C ASN A 366 19.20 -5.27 -5.11
N ALA A 367 19.31 -6.38 -4.37
CA ALA A 367 20.53 -6.76 -3.64
C ALA A 367 21.68 -7.23 -4.54
N PHE A 368 21.35 -7.66 -5.76
CA PHE A 368 22.25 -8.41 -6.64
C PHE A 368 22.57 -7.74 -7.97
N GLY A 369 22.02 -6.54 -8.22
CA GLY A 369 22.36 -5.72 -9.38
C GLY A 369 23.67 -4.93 -9.21
N GLY A 370 24.34 -4.61 -10.32
CA GLY A 370 25.57 -3.81 -10.34
C GLY A 370 26.79 -4.50 -9.73
N THR A 371 27.90 -3.76 -9.57
CA THR A 371 29.18 -4.30 -9.06
C THR A 371 29.46 -3.97 -7.59
N GLY A 372 28.60 -3.20 -6.94
CA GLY A 372 28.80 -2.70 -5.57
C GLY A 372 28.24 -3.61 -4.47
N ASP A 373 28.48 -3.21 -3.22
CA ASP A 373 27.90 -3.84 -2.03
C ASP A 373 26.55 -3.21 -1.68
N SER A 374 25.46 -3.86 -2.08
CA SER A 374 24.10 -3.32 -1.95
C SER A 374 23.58 -3.43 -0.51
N GLN A 375 22.99 -2.35 -0.01
CA GLN A 375 22.34 -2.28 1.31
C GLN A 375 21.09 -3.16 1.41
N ASP A 376 20.58 -3.66 0.28
CA ASP A 376 19.48 -4.62 0.19
C ASP A 376 19.94 -6.09 0.38
N ARG A 377 21.23 -6.35 0.66
CA ARG A 377 21.71 -7.69 1.00
C ARG A 377 21.38 -8.03 2.46
N PRO A 378 20.94 -9.27 2.76
CA PRO A 378 20.54 -9.67 4.11
C PRO A 378 21.53 -9.36 5.23
N HIS A 379 22.85 -9.46 5.01
CA HIS A 379 23.84 -9.17 6.05
C HIS A 379 23.97 -7.68 6.41
N HIS A 380 23.43 -6.77 5.60
CA HIS A 380 23.35 -5.32 5.89
C HIS A 380 22.02 -4.90 6.51
N HIS A 381 21.05 -5.81 6.59
CA HIS A 381 19.73 -5.45 7.11
C HIS A 381 19.80 -5.20 8.61
N PRO A 382 19.37 -4.02 9.10
CA PRO A 382 19.17 -3.84 10.52
C PRO A 382 17.91 -4.60 10.98
N ALA A 383 17.79 -4.85 12.28
CA ALA A 383 16.59 -5.49 12.83
C ALA A 383 15.34 -4.63 12.60
N ASP A 384 15.45 -3.30 12.71
CA ASP A 384 14.37 -2.33 12.54
C ASP A 384 14.04 -2.02 11.06
N CYS A 385 13.88 -3.06 10.24
CA CYS A 385 13.40 -2.91 8.86
C CYS A 385 12.36 -3.97 8.47
N VAL A 386 11.75 -3.73 7.31
CA VAL A 386 10.85 -4.67 6.63
C VAL A 386 11.52 -5.13 5.34
N VAL A 387 11.82 -6.42 5.25
CA VAL A 387 12.39 -7.02 4.04
C VAL A 387 11.30 -7.59 3.14
N TYR A 388 11.49 -7.42 1.83
CA TYR A 388 10.65 -8.00 0.80
C TYR A 388 11.50 -8.77 -0.19
N THR A 389 10.97 -9.83 -0.80
CA THR A 389 11.54 -10.36 -2.04
C THR A 389 11.44 -9.31 -3.15
N GLY A 390 10.23 -8.83 -3.38
CA GLY A 390 9.85 -7.71 -4.24
C GLY A 390 8.54 -7.08 -3.74
N THR A 391 8.21 -5.90 -4.26
CA THR A 391 6.90 -5.25 -4.01
C THR A 391 5.93 -5.54 -5.17
N HIS A 392 4.79 -4.84 -5.19
CA HIS A 392 3.84 -4.89 -6.30
C HIS A 392 4.36 -4.22 -7.59
N ASP A 393 5.37 -3.36 -7.48
CA ASP A 393 6.02 -2.68 -8.62
C ASP A 393 7.15 -3.49 -9.24
N ASN A 394 7.69 -4.44 -8.48
CA ASN A 394 8.69 -5.37 -8.94
C ASN A 394 8.07 -6.46 -9.84
N ASP A 395 8.93 -7.18 -10.54
CA ASP A 395 8.50 -8.43 -11.15
C ASP A 395 8.35 -9.53 -10.09
N THR A 396 7.75 -10.65 -10.45
CA THR A 396 7.88 -11.89 -9.68
C THR A 396 9.33 -12.33 -9.60
N CYS A 397 9.75 -13.09 -8.58
CA CYS A 397 11.12 -13.60 -8.50
C CYS A 397 11.52 -14.43 -9.73
N GLU A 398 10.62 -15.30 -10.22
CA GLU A 398 10.85 -16.06 -11.46
C GLU A 398 11.01 -15.13 -12.68
N GLY A 399 10.14 -14.12 -12.81
CA GLY A 399 10.20 -13.15 -13.89
C GLY A 399 11.46 -12.29 -13.84
N TRP A 400 11.87 -11.84 -12.65
CA TRP A 400 13.07 -11.07 -12.37
C TRP A 400 14.34 -11.86 -12.74
N TRP A 401 14.42 -13.12 -12.30
CA TRP A 401 15.54 -14.02 -12.60
C TRP A 401 15.79 -14.18 -14.09
N CYS A 402 14.72 -14.37 -14.86
CA CYS A 402 14.79 -14.46 -16.32
C CYS A 402 15.30 -13.17 -16.98
N SER A 403 15.16 -12.00 -16.33
CA SER A 403 15.68 -10.73 -16.86
C SER A 403 17.10 -10.35 -16.39
N LEU A 404 17.68 -11.09 -15.46
CA LEU A 404 19.05 -10.80 -15.01
C LEU A 404 20.10 -11.14 -16.06
N ASP A 405 21.17 -10.34 -16.10
CA ASP A 405 22.41 -10.69 -16.80
C ASP A 405 23.16 -11.82 -16.05
N GLN A 406 24.11 -12.45 -16.74
CA GLN A 406 24.85 -13.59 -16.18
C GLN A 406 25.60 -13.20 -14.89
N SER A 407 26.24 -12.03 -14.87
CA SER A 407 27.00 -11.54 -13.71
C SER A 407 26.11 -11.39 -12.46
N SER A 408 24.88 -10.90 -12.61
CA SER A 408 23.91 -10.80 -11.51
C SER A 408 23.42 -12.16 -11.07
N ARG A 409 23.18 -13.10 -12.01
CA ARG A 409 22.83 -14.49 -11.67
C ARG A 409 23.94 -15.17 -10.87
N ASP A 410 25.19 -14.99 -11.28
CA ASP A 410 26.34 -15.56 -10.58
C ASP A 410 26.44 -15.03 -9.15
N ARG A 411 26.19 -13.73 -8.92
CA ARG A 411 26.12 -13.14 -7.57
C ARG A 411 25.00 -13.74 -6.73
N VAL A 412 23.81 -13.94 -7.29
CA VAL A 412 22.69 -14.56 -6.58
C VAL A 412 23.04 -16.01 -6.20
N CYS A 413 23.60 -16.78 -7.13
CA CYS A 413 24.04 -18.15 -6.88
C CYS A 413 25.14 -18.22 -5.81
N ALA A 414 26.14 -17.34 -5.88
CA ALA A 414 27.21 -17.25 -4.90
C ALA A 414 26.69 -16.90 -3.50
N TYR A 415 25.74 -15.96 -3.41
CA TYR A 415 25.16 -15.52 -2.14
C TYR A 415 24.19 -16.54 -1.54
N GLY A 416 23.27 -17.07 -2.36
CA GLY A 416 22.25 -18.03 -1.92
C GLY A 416 22.78 -19.46 -1.77
N GLY A 417 23.98 -19.74 -2.31
CA GLY A 417 24.61 -21.05 -2.27
C GLY A 417 23.73 -22.15 -2.87
N GLY A 418 23.79 -23.35 -2.27
CA GLY A 418 23.05 -24.52 -2.75
C GLY A 418 21.52 -24.37 -2.79
N ALA A 419 20.94 -23.37 -2.12
CA ALA A 419 19.49 -23.12 -2.16
C ALA A 419 19.02 -22.71 -3.56
N VAL A 420 19.84 -21.98 -4.33
CA VAL A 420 19.51 -21.54 -5.69
C VAL A 420 19.56 -22.72 -6.68
N GLY A 421 20.37 -23.74 -6.42
CA GLY A 421 20.55 -24.90 -7.31
C GLY A 421 19.66 -26.10 -7.02
N ARG A 422 18.94 -26.14 -5.88
CA ARG A 422 18.13 -27.30 -5.45
C ARG A 422 16.61 -27.11 -5.61
N GLY A 423 16.16 -25.90 -5.97
CA GLY A 423 14.75 -25.53 -6.06
C GLY A 423 14.52 -24.41 -7.07
N THR A 424 13.37 -23.73 -7.00
CA THR A 424 13.14 -22.55 -7.86
C THR A 424 13.79 -21.31 -7.27
N ILE A 425 14.01 -20.28 -8.09
CA ILE A 425 14.56 -19.01 -7.60
C ILE A 425 13.60 -18.34 -6.61
N SER A 426 12.29 -18.48 -6.78
CA SER A 426 11.31 -18.00 -5.81
C SER A 426 11.50 -18.64 -4.44
N GLU A 427 11.69 -19.95 -4.37
CA GLU A 427 11.94 -20.64 -3.10
C GLU A 427 13.23 -20.15 -2.42
N ALA A 428 14.30 -19.94 -3.20
CA ALA A 428 15.56 -19.42 -2.68
C ALA A 428 15.40 -17.97 -2.16
N MET A 429 14.73 -17.10 -2.92
CA MET A 429 14.49 -15.71 -2.54
C MET A 429 13.56 -15.59 -1.32
N VAL A 430 12.51 -16.42 -1.24
CA VAL A 430 11.64 -16.48 -0.06
C VAL A 430 12.42 -16.92 1.17
N ARG A 431 13.30 -17.93 1.05
CA ARG A 431 14.18 -18.35 2.16
C ARG A 431 15.10 -17.20 2.60
N LEU A 432 15.78 -16.52 1.68
CA LEU A 432 16.64 -15.37 1.98
C LEU A 432 15.86 -14.23 2.67
N CYS A 433 14.63 -13.97 2.25
CA CYS A 433 13.73 -13.00 2.87
C CYS A 433 13.41 -13.39 4.32
N MET A 434 13.04 -14.65 4.53
CA MET A 434 12.65 -15.17 5.84
C MET A 434 13.85 -15.28 6.79
N THR A 435 15.05 -15.62 6.32
CA THR A 435 16.25 -15.71 7.17
C THR A 435 16.96 -14.37 7.41
N SER A 436 16.47 -13.28 6.83
CA SER A 436 16.96 -11.93 7.08
C SER A 436 16.95 -11.56 8.58
N PRO A 437 17.90 -10.72 9.05
CA PRO A 437 17.85 -10.11 10.39
C PRO A 437 16.62 -9.23 10.64
N ALA A 438 15.99 -8.71 9.58
CA ALA A 438 14.81 -7.83 9.66
C ALA A 438 13.70 -8.38 10.56
N ASN A 439 13.07 -7.52 11.36
CA ASN A 439 11.95 -7.89 12.22
C ASN A 439 10.74 -8.36 11.40
N LEU A 440 10.45 -7.73 10.26
CA LEU A 440 9.32 -8.15 9.43
C LEU A 440 9.79 -8.61 8.04
N ALA A 441 9.38 -9.81 7.63
CA ALA A 441 9.57 -10.31 6.27
C ALA A 441 8.22 -10.40 5.56
N ILE A 442 8.08 -9.74 4.41
CA ILE A 442 6.87 -9.77 3.60
C ILE A 442 7.18 -10.35 2.23
N VAL A 443 6.40 -11.33 1.79
CA VAL A 443 6.57 -11.94 0.46
C VAL A 443 5.29 -11.77 -0.38
N PRO A 444 5.36 -11.34 -1.65
CA PRO A 444 4.22 -11.38 -2.55
C PRO A 444 3.69 -12.79 -2.70
N MET A 445 2.37 -12.94 -2.77
CA MET A 445 1.75 -14.26 -2.96
C MET A 445 2.23 -14.95 -4.24
N GLN A 446 2.57 -14.18 -5.28
CA GLN A 446 3.15 -14.70 -6.51
C GLN A 446 4.46 -15.46 -6.28
N ASP A 447 5.31 -14.96 -5.38
CA ASP A 447 6.60 -15.60 -5.06
C ASP A 447 6.39 -16.82 -4.17
N VAL A 448 5.42 -16.80 -3.24
CA VAL A 448 5.02 -17.99 -2.46
C VAL A 448 4.60 -19.14 -3.38
N LEU A 449 3.96 -18.81 -4.51
CA LEU A 449 3.46 -19.78 -5.48
C LEU A 449 4.46 -20.10 -6.62
N GLY A 450 5.61 -19.43 -6.67
CA GLY A 450 6.59 -19.61 -7.75
C GLY A 450 6.06 -19.20 -9.13
N LEU A 451 5.22 -18.16 -9.21
CA LEU A 451 4.62 -17.72 -10.47
C LEU A 451 5.59 -16.86 -11.29
N GLY A 452 5.53 -16.99 -12.62
CA GLY A 452 6.30 -16.17 -13.56
C GLY A 452 5.76 -14.76 -13.78
N ARG A 453 6.45 -14.00 -14.65
CA ARG A 453 6.15 -12.60 -15.02
C ARG A 453 4.70 -12.31 -15.40
N ALA A 454 3.96 -13.30 -15.90
CA ALA A 454 2.54 -13.16 -16.19
C ALA A 454 1.72 -12.76 -14.94
N ALA A 455 2.19 -13.09 -13.73
CA ALA A 455 1.54 -12.75 -12.47
C ALA A 455 1.96 -11.40 -11.87
N ARG A 456 2.82 -10.63 -12.56
CA ARG A 456 3.24 -9.30 -12.10
C ARG A 456 2.04 -8.39 -11.87
N MET A 457 2.04 -7.69 -10.72
CA MET A 457 0.93 -6.83 -10.31
C MET A 457 0.96 -5.48 -11.05
N ASN A 458 2.10 -4.80 -11.07
CA ASN A 458 2.27 -3.53 -11.75
C ASN A 458 3.61 -3.44 -12.47
N ARG A 459 3.63 -2.74 -13.61
CA ARG A 459 4.85 -2.26 -14.25
C ARG A 459 4.86 -0.73 -14.21
N PRO A 460 5.68 -0.10 -13.33
CA PRO A 460 5.81 1.34 -13.25
C PRO A 460 6.11 1.98 -14.61
N GLY A 461 5.55 3.17 -14.84
CA GLY A 461 5.71 3.94 -16.08
C GLY A 461 4.94 3.39 -17.29
N VAL A 462 4.16 2.32 -17.15
CA VAL A 462 3.35 1.74 -18.23
C VAL A 462 1.87 1.80 -17.89
N THR A 463 1.07 2.47 -18.71
CA THR A 463 -0.40 2.41 -18.61
C THR A 463 -0.91 1.17 -19.35
N SER A 464 -1.42 0.17 -18.64
CA SER A 464 -1.91 -1.07 -19.24
C SER A 464 -3.07 -1.67 -18.46
N ALA A 465 -4.03 -2.27 -19.17
CA ALA A 465 -5.09 -3.09 -18.57
C ALA A 465 -4.55 -4.34 -17.83
N ARG A 466 -3.27 -4.69 -18.01
CA ARG A 466 -2.62 -5.77 -17.26
C ARG A 466 -2.22 -5.36 -15.85
N ASN A 467 -1.95 -4.08 -15.59
CA ASN A 467 -1.63 -3.64 -14.23
C ASN A 467 -2.85 -3.79 -13.34
N TRP A 468 -2.60 -4.10 -12.07
CA TRP A 468 -3.61 -4.22 -11.01
C TRP A 468 -4.66 -5.32 -11.28
N SER A 469 -4.43 -6.15 -12.30
CA SER A 469 -5.41 -7.11 -12.79
C SER A 469 -5.15 -8.54 -12.35
N TRP A 470 -3.96 -8.87 -11.83
CA TRP A 470 -3.63 -10.26 -11.50
C TRP A 470 -4.52 -10.78 -10.36
N ARG A 471 -4.98 -12.03 -10.50
CA ARG A 471 -5.76 -12.74 -9.48
C ARG A 471 -5.19 -14.13 -9.24
N LEU A 472 -5.29 -14.54 -7.99
CA LEU A 472 -5.09 -15.89 -7.53
C LEU A 472 -6.14 -16.81 -8.17
N ALA A 473 -5.68 -17.89 -8.80
CA ALA A 473 -6.58 -18.91 -9.32
C ALA A 473 -7.21 -19.70 -8.17
N ARG A 474 -8.39 -20.28 -8.43
CA ARG A 474 -9.14 -21.03 -7.42
C ARG A 474 -8.31 -22.23 -6.95
N GLY A 475 -8.00 -22.27 -5.65
CA GLY A 475 -7.28 -23.39 -5.03
C GLY A 475 -5.76 -23.21 -4.94
N GLU A 476 -5.17 -22.15 -5.48
CA GLU A 476 -3.71 -21.92 -5.40
C GLU A 476 -3.24 -21.61 -3.97
N ALA A 477 -4.03 -20.86 -3.18
CA ALA A 477 -3.87 -20.78 -1.72
C ALA A 477 -4.32 -22.08 -1.04
N SER A 478 -3.62 -23.17 -1.36
CA SER A 478 -3.94 -24.53 -0.89
C SER A 478 -3.39 -24.79 0.51
N LYS A 479 -3.93 -25.82 1.17
CA LYS A 479 -3.36 -26.36 2.42
C LYS A 479 -1.90 -26.80 2.27
N ARG A 480 -1.52 -27.32 1.09
CA ARG A 480 -0.14 -27.71 0.79
C ARG A 480 0.77 -26.47 0.77
N ALA A 481 0.38 -25.42 0.07
CA ALA A 481 1.13 -24.16 0.03
C ALA A 481 1.29 -23.56 1.44
N ALA A 482 0.24 -23.57 2.26
CA ALA A 482 0.32 -23.11 3.65
C ALA A 482 1.33 -23.95 4.46
N LYS A 483 1.30 -25.29 4.32
CA LYS A 483 2.22 -26.19 5.02
C LYS A 483 3.68 -25.95 4.64
N GLU A 484 3.97 -25.77 3.35
CA GLU A 484 5.35 -25.49 2.91
C GLU A 484 5.83 -24.12 3.40
N MET A 485 4.97 -23.10 3.34
CA MET A 485 5.28 -21.78 3.89
C MET A 485 5.54 -21.84 5.40
N ARG A 486 4.72 -22.62 6.14
CA ARG A 486 4.86 -22.78 7.59
C ARG A 486 6.22 -23.34 8.00
N LYS A 487 6.73 -24.34 7.28
CA LYS A 487 8.08 -24.88 7.55
C LYS A 487 9.16 -23.80 7.47
N VAL A 488 9.06 -22.90 6.48
CA VAL A 488 10.02 -21.80 6.31
C VAL A 488 9.86 -20.76 7.44
N VAL A 489 8.62 -20.45 7.82
CA VAL A 489 8.31 -19.52 8.92
C VAL A 489 8.82 -20.03 10.26
N GLU A 490 8.58 -21.32 10.59
CA GLU A 490 9.01 -21.96 11.84
C GLU A 490 10.55 -22.00 11.93
N VAL A 491 11.24 -22.49 10.90
CA VAL A 491 12.72 -22.61 10.91
C VAL A 491 13.42 -21.24 10.93
N SER A 492 12.78 -20.19 10.41
CA SER A 492 13.34 -18.83 10.45
C SER A 492 13.03 -18.05 11.74
N GLY A 493 12.37 -18.70 12.72
CA GLY A 493 12.01 -18.09 14.00
C GLY A 493 11.05 -16.91 13.83
N ARG A 494 10.06 -17.06 12.93
CA ARG A 494 9.05 -16.04 12.63
C ARG A 494 7.61 -16.51 12.88
N SER A 495 7.44 -17.73 13.40
CA SER A 495 6.14 -18.22 13.86
C SER A 495 5.68 -17.41 15.07
N GLY A 496 4.41 -17.01 15.05
CA GLY A 496 3.73 -16.40 16.20
C GLY A 496 3.55 -17.35 17.36
#